data_AF-A0A3P3Y6N2-F1
#
_entry.id   AF-A0A3P3Y6N2-F1
#
_cell.length_a   1.000
_cell.length_b   1.000
_cell.length_c   1.000
_cell.angle_alpha   90.00
_cell.angle_beta   90.00
_cell.angle_gamma   90.00
#
_symmetry.space_group_name_H-M   'P 1'
#
loop_
_entity.id
_entity.type
_entity.pdbx_description
1 polymer ?
#
loop_
_entity_poly.entity_id
_entity_poly.type
_entity_poly.pdbx_seq_one_letter_code
_entity_poly.pdbx_strand_id
1 'polypeptide(L)'
;MHASDRSNESFRDDDSSTDSNVANRSPLSDSDERMRSSASRMAAIVFMGQRAPCVQVMMPYDTSRTPPRSPQDPPPSAFVRPMGIPLLSKWCYEAASGHMRPVQNVHRVATLAIDLNEVLHRAVLQSNGSEARFHRRAISMIRRIVTTVRPSAQLGIFMDGVAPSAKYLLQIKRRRASPPSDLEPAPSFSSLALTPGTPALCTLAANIRKSFGSRTYLSCSEEPGEGEVKLIGWIKRLGVKAGRSLLFGSDADLLAIGCAQACLHEARVCNHDMLTLPVRALRHLAASSQQPVHLPSLAIHIYLLGNDYMPKVSGMTPQLCFSTYKSANCPYLVVHQTDGSVDLRVPELTRLFEHLVEVIPSGAPTGEDRAAADDALSDEALESYFKGLAWLATMYHSGQCPDNGFVSTVTRAVRPEECLRWLQRQTSKFITCHRSSMPPHDVDLAQMLLMPAWGRSMVQPHLRRAMDPDSEIAFWFQTPCAVCKEYRQYMRWFEGESPEAVGDKRALWRLRRSLCEQYEAHKSDQHALLKSPPVEQISAYLRRLRSQR
;
A
#
# COMPACT_ATOMS: atom_id res chain seq x y z
N MET A 1 -9.50 -7.04 -57.90
CA MET A 1 -8.23 -6.69 -58.58
C MET A 1 -7.36 -6.04 -57.51
N HIS A 2 -6.27 -6.55 -56.95
CA HIS A 2 -5.37 -7.72 -57.08
C HIS A 2 -5.08 -8.17 -55.61
N ALA A 3 -5.11 -9.45 -55.20
CA ALA A 3 -4.07 -10.50 -55.37
C ALA A 3 -2.65 -9.98 -55.06
N SER A 4 -1.74 -10.62 -54.34
CA SER A 4 -1.61 -11.83 -53.54
C SER A 4 -0.21 -11.71 -52.90
N ASP A 5 0.05 -12.34 -51.76
CA ASP A 5 1.17 -13.30 -51.62
C ASP A 5 1.44 -13.64 -50.16
N ARG A 6 1.29 -14.93 -49.90
CA ARG A 6 1.72 -15.65 -48.70
C ARG A 6 2.93 -16.48 -49.11
N SER A 7 4.05 -16.34 -48.41
CA SER A 7 5.15 -17.31 -48.46
C SER A 7 5.23 -18.01 -47.11
N ASN A 8 4.84 -19.29 -47.13
CA ASN A 8 5.16 -20.32 -46.15
C ASN A 8 6.67 -20.61 -46.25
N GLU A 9 7.40 -20.57 -45.14
CA GLU A 9 8.66 -21.29 -45.01
C GLU A 9 8.55 -22.31 -43.87
N SER A 10 8.53 -23.57 -44.29
CA SER A 10 8.70 -24.77 -43.50
C SER A 10 10.19 -24.97 -43.20
N PHE A 11 10.57 -25.05 -41.93
CA PHE A 11 11.89 -25.56 -41.54
C PHE A 11 11.77 -26.99 -41.01
N ARG A 12 12.63 -27.83 -41.58
CA ARG A 12 12.70 -29.28 -41.42
C ARG A 12 13.33 -29.67 -40.07
N ASP A 13 12.85 -30.78 -39.57
CA ASP A 13 13.51 -31.66 -38.60
C ASP A 13 14.83 -32.20 -39.18
N ASP A 14 15.87 -32.25 -38.35
CA ASP A 14 16.98 -33.18 -38.52
C ASP A 14 17.40 -33.71 -37.13
N ASP A 15 17.22 -35.02 -36.98
CA ASP A 15 17.80 -35.90 -35.97
C ASP A 15 19.33 -36.00 -36.14
N SER A 16 20.09 -36.01 -35.05
CA SER A 16 21.13 -37.03 -34.81
C SER A 16 21.88 -36.82 -33.48
N SER A 17 21.71 -37.81 -32.59
CA SER A 17 22.71 -38.48 -31.75
C SER A 17 24.02 -37.76 -31.37
N THR A 18 24.34 -37.75 -30.07
CA THR A 18 25.46 -38.56 -29.53
C THR A 18 25.42 -38.61 -28.00
N ASP A 19 25.45 -39.83 -27.48
CA ASP A 19 25.84 -40.20 -26.11
C ASP A 19 27.28 -39.77 -25.80
N SER A 20 27.48 -39.18 -24.62
CA SER A 20 28.73 -39.38 -23.88
C SER A 20 28.51 -39.14 -22.38
N ASN A 21 28.43 -40.25 -21.66
CA ASN A 21 28.67 -40.37 -20.23
C ASN A 21 30.05 -39.80 -19.85
N VAL A 22 30.09 -38.76 -19.01
CA VAL A 22 31.26 -38.47 -18.16
C VAL A 22 30.76 -38.11 -16.77
N ALA A 23 31.05 -39.00 -15.82
CA ALA A 23 30.90 -38.77 -14.40
C ALA A 23 31.89 -37.70 -13.93
N ASN A 24 31.39 -36.59 -13.38
CA ASN A 24 32.18 -35.66 -12.60
C ASN A 24 31.52 -35.50 -11.22
N ARG A 25 32.12 -36.14 -10.23
CA ARG A 25 31.89 -35.84 -8.81
C ARG A 25 32.63 -34.55 -8.50
N SER A 26 31.89 -33.46 -8.32
CA SER A 26 32.44 -32.23 -7.73
C SER A 26 32.37 -32.32 -6.19
N PRO A 27 33.42 -31.90 -5.47
CA PRO A 27 33.44 -31.88 -4.02
C PRO A 27 32.52 -30.78 -3.50
N LEU A 28 31.78 -31.09 -2.43
CA LEU A 28 31.05 -30.12 -1.62
C LEU A 28 32.00 -28.97 -1.23
N SER A 29 31.61 -27.75 -1.57
CA SER A 29 32.40 -26.54 -1.36
C SER A 29 32.34 -26.04 0.08
N ASP A 30 33.46 -25.46 0.54
CA ASP A 30 33.71 -24.69 1.79
C ASP A 30 32.64 -23.65 2.21
N SER A 31 31.60 -23.45 1.40
CA SER A 31 30.51 -22.50 1.64
C SER A 31 29.58 -22.91 2.77
N ASP A 32 29.32 -24.22 2.94
CA ASP A 32 28.42 -24.72 3.98
C ASP A 32 29.05 -24.69 5.38
N GLU A 33 30.37 -24.83 5.47
CA GLU A 33 31.11 -24.78 6.73
C GLU A 33 31.30 -23.34 7.23
N ARG A 34 31.42 -22.36 6.31
CA ARG A 34 31.38 -20.92 6.66
C ARG A 34 30.02 -20.47 7.17
N MET A 35 28.90 -21.00 6.64
CA MET A 35 27.56 -20.65 7.14
C MET A 35 27.26 -21.25 8.52
N ARG A 36 27.67 -22.50 8.79
CA ARG A 36 27.56 -23.09 10.12
C ARG A 36 28.40 -22.33 11.15
N SER A 37 29.59 -21.88 10.75
CA SER A 37 30.47 -21.02 11.56
C SER A 37 29.81 -19.67 11.93
N SER A 38 29.14 -18.99 10.99
CA SER A 38 28.48 -17.69 11.27
C SER A 38 27.25 -17.83 12.17
N ALA A 39 26.43 -18.87 11.98
CA ALA A 39 25.31 -19.17 12.86
C ALA A 39 25.77 -19.54 14.28
N SER A 40 26.84 -20.31 14.42
CA SER A 40 27.45 -20.63 15.72
C SER A 40 28.14 -19.44 16.38
N ARG A 41 28.73 -18.50 15.63
CA ARG A 41 29.33 -17.27 16.18
C ARG A 41 28.28 -16.31 16.75
N MET A 42 27.11 -16.21 16.13
CA MET A 42 26.00 -15.41 16.70
C MET A 42 25.26 -16.13 17.84
N ALA A 43 25.09 -17.47 17.77
CA ALA A 43 24.58 -18.24 18.90
C ALA A 43 25.51 -18.13 20.13
N ALA A 44 26.82 -18.04 19.92
CA ALA A 44 27.81 -17.81 20.98
C ALA A 44 27.70 -16.40 21.61
N ILE A 45 27.34 -15.36 20.84
CA ILE A 45 27.09 -14.01 21.36
C ILE A 45 25.80 -13.98 22.21
N VAL A 46 24.83 -14.85 21.93
CA VAL A 46 23.56 -14.95 22.67
C VAL A 46 23.69 -15.79 23.96
N PHE A 47 24.66 -16.70 24.07
CA PHE A 47 24.77 -17.65 25.19
C PHE A 47 25.84 -17.35 26.26
N MET A 48 26.61 -16.26 26.17
CA MET A 48 27.65 -15.93 27.16
C MET A 48 27.15 -15.22 28.44
N GLY A 49 25.86 -15.32 28.77
CA GLY A 49 25.30 -14.60 29.92
C GLY A 49 24.18 -15.34 30.65
N GLN A 50 24.45 -16.54 31.17
CA GLN A 50 23.94 -17.11 32.45
C GLN A 50 24.15 -18.63 32.48
N ARG A 51 24.91 -19.11 33.48
CA ARG A 51 24.99 -20.54 33.83
C ARG A 51 23.87 -20.87 34.83
N ALA A 52 23.01 -21.82 34.49
CA ALA A 52 22.15 -22.56 35.43
C ALA A 52 21.86 -23.97 34.85
N PRO A 53 21.60 -24.98 35.70
CA PRO A 53 21.97 -26.36 35.42
C PRO A 53 20.96 -27.15 34.58
N CYS A 54 21.49 -28.16 33.92
CA CYS A 54 20.81 -29.20 33.15
C CYS A 54 19.74 -29.91 33.99
N VAL A 55 18.47 -29.81 33.60
CA VAL A 55 17.40 -30.70 34.06
C VAL A 55 16.98 -31.54 32.87
N GLN A 56 17.35 -32.82 32.88
CA GLN A 56 16.76 -33.84 32.02
C GLN A 56 15.30 -34.05 32.44
N VAL A 57 14.36 -33.68 31.59
CA VAL A 57 12.95 -34.08 31.72
C VAL A 57 12.67 -35.12 30.65
N MET A 58 12.43 -36.35 31.09
CA MET A 58 11.83 -37.43 30.28
C MET A 58 10.40 -37.03 29.89
N MET A 59 10.09 -37.10 28.60
CA MET A 59 8.73 -36.99 28.06
C MET A 59 8.07 -38.38 28.07
N PRO A 60 6.84 -38.56 28.59
CA PRO A 60 6.04 -39.74 28.28
C PRO A 60 5.30 -39.53 26.95
N TYR A 61 5.31 -40.56 26.10
CA TYR A 61 4.45 -40.66 24.93
C TYR A 61 2.99 -40.87 25.37
N ASP A 62 2.12 -39.90 25.09
CA ASP A 62 0.67 -40.10 25.08
C ASP A 62 0.22 -40.37 23.64
N THR A 63 -0.43 -41.53 23.45
CA THR A 63 -1.00 -41.99 22.19
C THR A 63 -2.51 -41.86 22.26
N SER A 64 -3.04 -40.65 22.06
CA SER A 64 -4.49 -40.49 21.86
C SER A 64 -4.90 -39.31 20.97
N ARG A 65 -5.38 -39.67 19.75
CA ARG A 65 -6.42 -39.03 18.91
C ARG A 65 -6.18 -37.66 18.27
N THR A 66 -6.08 -37.66 16.93
CA THR A 66 -7.12 -37.23 15.96
C THR A 66 -6.56 -37.36 14.53
N PRO A 67 -7.35 -37.71 13.50
CA PRO A 67 -6.84 -37.80 12.13
C PRO A 67 -6.49 -36.39 11.61
N PRO A 68 -5.38 -36.24 10.86
CA PRO A 68 -4.99 -34.96 10.31
C PRO A 68 -6.03 -34.47 9.29
N ARG A 69 -6.37 -33.17 9.38
CA ARG A 69 -7.14 -32.47 8.34
C ARG A 69 -6.46 -32.66 6.98
N SER A 70 -7.26 -32.82 5.93
CA SER A 70 -6.76 -32.97 4.56
C SER A 70 -5.84 -31.78 4.18
N PRO A 71 -4.66 -32.03 3.56
CA PRO A 71 -3.65 -31.00 3.28
C PRO A 71 -4.00 -30.03 2.12
N GLN A 72 -5.28 -29.86 1.75
CA GLN A 72 -5.68 -29.08 0.58
C GLN A 72 -6.33 -27.72 0.88
N ASP A 73 -6.64 -27.41 2.14
CA ASP A 73 -7.16 -26.08 2.48
C ASP A 73 -6.02 -25.19 2.99
N PRO A 74 -5.70 -24.07 2.30
CA PRO A 74 -4.73 -23.12 2.81
C PRO A 74 -5.20 -22.60 4.18
N PRO A 75 -4.28 -22.32 5.12
CA PRO A 75 -4.63 -21.78 6.43
C PRO A 75 -5.51 -20.53 6.29
N PRO A 76 -6.41 -20.26 7.25
CA PRO A 76 -7.23 -19.07 7.25
C PRO A 76 -6.33 -17.84 7.08
N SER A 77 -6.60 -17.13 5.97
CA SER A 77 -5.96 -15.92 5.46
C SER A 77 -4.64 -15.51 6.13
N ALA A 78 -3.52 -15.73 5.43
CA ALA A 78 -2.34 -14.90 5.65
C ALA A 78 -2.80 -13.43 5.64
N PHE A 79 -2.68 -12.75 6.78
CA PHE A 79 -3.15 -11.37 6.97
C PHE A 79 -2.53 -10.51 5.88
N VAL A 80 -3.33 -10.05 4.93
CA VAL A 80 -2.92 -8.97 4.02
C VAL A 80 -2.67 -7.77 4.91
N ARG A 81 -1.45 -7.21 4.87
CA ARG A 81 -1.12 -6.01 5.66
C ARG A 81 -2.17 -4.92 5.35
N PRO A 82 -2.68 -4.22 6.37
CA PRO A 82 -3.63 -3.14 6.13
C PRO A 82 -3.01 -2.12 5.16
N MET A 83 -3.74 -1.79 4.09
CA MET A 83 -3.42 -0.74 3.12
C MET A 83 -4.12 0.57 3.54
N GLY A 84 -3.57 1.71 3.12
CA GLY A 84 -4.03 3.05 3.49
C GLY A 84 -3.84 3.38 4.96
N ILE A 85 -4.91 3.84 5.62
CA ILE A 85 -4.89 4.32 7.01
C ILE A 85 -4.84 3.15 8.00
N PRO A 86 -3.73 2.97 8.77
CA PRO A 86 -3.55 1.80 9.62
C PRO A 86 -4.66 1.62 10.65
N LEU A 87 -5.19 0.40 10.76
CA LEU A 87 -6.21 -0.04 11.73
C LEU A 87 -7.57 0.67 11.67
N LEU A 88 -7.75 1.72 10.87
CA LEU A 88 -8.99 2.50 10.83
C LEU A 88 -10.18 1.66 10.36
N SER A 89 -10.07 0.95 9.23
CA SER A 89 -11.15 0.10 8.72
C SER A 89 -11.59 -0.92 9.78
N LYS A 90 -10.62 -1.64 10.37
CA LYS A 90 -10.89 -2.63 11.43
C LYS A 90 -11.64 -2.00 12.60
N TRP A 91 -11.12 -0.90 13.13
CA TRP A 91 -11.75 -0.18 14.24
C TRP A 91 -13.16 0.30 13.90
N CYS A 92 -13.38 0.86 12.70
CA CYS A 92 -14.70 1.32 12.26
C CYS A 92 -15.69 0.16 12.14
N TYR A 93 -15.28 -0.99 11.60
CA TYR A 93 -16.14 -2.17 11.52
C TYR A 93 -16.51 -2.69 12.92
N GLU A 94 -15.56 -2.74 13.85
CA GLU A 94 -15.82 -3.14 15.24
C GLU A 94 -16.75 -2.15 15.95
N ALA A 95 -16.41 -0.86 15.91
CA ALA A 95 -17.13 0.21 16.60
C ALA A 95 -18.53 0.48 16.03
N ALA A 96 -18.72 0.31 14.71
CA ALA A 96 -20.01 0.46 14.03
C ALA A 96 -20.63 -0.89 13.63
N SER A 97 -20.31 -1.97 14.34
CA SER A 97 -20.82 -3.32 14.08
C SER A 97 -22.35 -3.39 14.02
N GLY A 98 -23.06 -2.60 14.83
CA GLY A 98 -24.53 -2.46 14.79
C GLY A 98 -25.08 -1.87 13.48
N HIS A 99 -24.26 -1.22 12.67
CA HIS A 99 -24.62 -0.66 11.36
C HIS A 99 -24.15 -1.51 10.19
N MET A 100 -23.35 -2.55 10.44
CA MET A 100 -22.86 -3.46 9.42
C MET A 100 -23.98 -4.37 8.92
N ARG A 101 -23.97 -4.64 7.61
CA ARG A 101 -24.89 -5.60 6.99
C ARG A 101 -24.13 -6.45 5.97
N PRO A 102 -24.40 -7.76 5.87
CA PRO A 102 -24.02 -8.54 4.69
C PRO A 102 -24.55 -7.86 3.42
N VAL A 103 -23.78 -7.89 2.35
CA VAL A 103 -24.13 -7.22 1.09
C VAL A 103 -25.46 -7.71 0.51
N GLN A 104 -25.82 -8.98 0.76
CA GLN A 104 -27.07 -9.59 0.32
C GLN A 104 -28.29 -8.93 0.94
N ASN A 105 -28.11 -8.30 2.12
CA ASN A 105 -29.16 -7.56 2.83
C ASN A 105 -29.20 -6.08 2.42
N VAL A 106 -28.36 -5.66 1.47
CA VAL A 106 -28.40 -4.30 0.92
C VAL A 106 -29.34 -4.31 -0.29
N HIS A 107 -30.56 -3.81 -0.09
CA HIS A 107 -31.54 -3.73 -1.16
C HIS A 107 -31.13 -2.70 -2.23
N ARG A 108 -31.23 -3.09 -3.51
CA ARG A 108 -31.22 -2.21 -4.70
C ARG A 108 -29.98 -1.32 -4.87
N VAL A 109 -28.79 -1.93 -4.94
CA VAL A 109 -27.58 -1.25 -5.43
C VAL A 109 -27.78 -0.82 -6.89
N ALA A 110 -27.72 0.50 -7.16
CA ALA A 110 -27.77 1.03 -8.51
C ALA A 110 -26.37 1.05 -9.13
N THR A 111 -25.42 1.56 -8.36
CA THR A 111 -24.04 1.78 -8.79
C THR A 111 -23.11 0.95 -7.94
N LEU A 112 -22.37 0.04 -8.58
CA LEU A 112 -21.24 -0.65 -7.96
C LEU A 112 -19.94 -0.07 -8.51
N ALA A 113 -19.07 0.37 -7.61
CA ALA A 113 -17.74 0.82 -7.95
C ALA A 113 -16.71 -0.06 -7.24
N ILE A 114 -15.81 -0.70 -7.97
CA ILE A 114 -14.84 -1.65 -7.45
C ILE A 114 -13.44 -1.06 -7.57
N ASP A 115 -12.81 -0.77 -6.43
CA ASP A 115 -11.36 -0.63 -6.37
C ASP A 115 -10.74 -2.03 -6.42
N LEU A 116 -9.94 -2.28 -7.46
CA LEU A 116 -9.38 -3.60 -7.72
C LEU A 116 -8.14 -3.92 -6.89
N ASN A 117 -7.48 -2.96 -6.24
CA ASN A 117 -6.16 -3.19 -5.68
C ASN A 117 -6.11 -4.43 -4.74
N GLU A 118 -7.06 -4.54 -3.81
CA GLU A 118 -7.19 -5.72 -2.93
C GLU A 118 -7.45 -7.02 -3.72
N VAL A 119 -8.34 -6.98 -4.72
CA VAL A 119 -8.66 -8.14 -5.57
C VAL A 119 -7.42 -8.64 -6.30
N LEU A 120 -6.61 -7.72 -6.83
CA LEU A 120 -5.40 -8.04 -7.56
C LEU A 120 -4.34 -8.66 -6.67
N HIS A 121 -4.09 -8.10 -5.49
CA HIS A 121 -3.15 -8.67 -4.53
C HIS A 121 -3.54 -10.10 -4.10
N ARG A 122 -4.82 -10.35 -3.84
CA ARG A 122 -5.32 -11.71 -3.55
C ARG A 122 -5.16 -12.65 -4.74
N ALA A 123 -5.45 -12.18 -5.95
CA ALA A 123 -5.28 -12.98 -7.16
C ALA A 123 -3.82 -13.36 -7.41
N VAL A 124 -2.86 -12.47 -7.14
CA VAL A 124 -1.41 -12.76 -7.19
C VAL A 124 -1.06 -13.87 -6.20
N LEU A 125 -1.49 -13.75 -4.93
CA LEU A 125 -1.21 -14.77 -3.91
C LEU A 125 -1.77 -16.15 -4.30
N GLN A 126 -2.95 -16.20 -4.93
CA GLN A 126 -3.59 -17.45 -5.37
C GLN A 126 -3.11 -17.93 -6.75
N SER A 127 -2.19 -17.21 -7.39
CA SER A 127 -1.68 -17.52 -8.72
C SER A 127 -0.56 -18.56 -8.73
N ASN A 128 0.07 -18.80 -7.57
CA ASN A 128 1.26 -19.67 -7.44
C ASN A 128 2.32 -19.34 -8.50
N GLY A 129 2.55 -18.05 -8.77
CA GLY A 129 3.54 -17.59 -9.75
C GLY A 129 3.11 -17.68 -11.22
N SER A 130 1.87 -18.07 -11.54
CA SER A 130 1.40 -18.15 -12.94
C SER A 130 0.54 -16.95 -13.33
N GLU A 131 0.98 -16.18 -14.34
CA GLU A 131 0.20 -15.04 -14.88
C GLU A 131 -1.18 -15.46 -15.40
N ALA A 132 -1.27 -16.57 -16.15
CA ALA A 132 -2.56 -17.07 -16.65
C ALA A 132 -3.52 -17.44 -15.50
N ARG A 133 -3.00 -18.01 -14.41
CA ARG A 133 -3.79 -18.30 -13.21
C ARG A 133 -4.20 -17.02 -12.50
N PHE A 134 -3.32 -16.01 -12.42
CA PHE A 134 -3.65 -14.69 -11.90
C PHE A 134 -4.84 -14.07 -12.65
N HIS A 135 -4.80 -14.00 -13.98
CA HIS A 135 -5.92 -13.43 -14.77
C HIS A 135 -7.22 -14.18 -14.53
N ARG A 136 -7.22 -15.52 -14.55
CA ARG A 136 -8.41 -16.33 -14.26
C ARG A 136 -8.96 -16.06 -12.86
N ARG A 137 -8.09 -15.97 -11.84
CA ARG A 137 -8.49 -15.70 -10.46
C ARG A 137 -9.07 -14.29 -10.30
N ALA A 138 -8.42 -13.27 -10.85
CA ALA A 138 -8.91 -11.89 -10.82
C ALA A 138 -10.31 -11.78 -11.45
N ILE A 139 -10.51 -12.31 -12.66
CA ILE A 139 -11.82 -12.31 -13.33
C ILE A 139 -12.87 -13.06 -12.51
N SER A 140 -12.52 -14.21 -11.93
CA SER A 140 -13.43 -14.98 -11.08
C SER A 140 -13.85 -14.22 -9.82
N MET A 141 -12.93 -13.50 -9.18
CA MET A 141 -13.21 -12.70 -7.99
C MET A 141 -14.12 -11.52 -8.33
N ILE A 142 -13.82 -10.77 -9.40
CA ILE A 142 -14.67 -9.67 -9.87
C ILE A 142 -16.07 -10.20 -10.20
N ARG A 143 -16.17 -11.33 -10.91
CA ARG A 143 -17.45 -11.95 -11.24
C ARG A 143 -18.24 -12.28 -9.98
N ARG A 144 -17.60 -12.88 -8.96
CA ARG A 144 -18.25 -13.18 -7.67
C ARG A 144 -18.80 -11.91 -7.01
N ILE A 145 -18.03 -10.83 -6.98
CA ILE A 145 -18.48 -9.54 -6.42
C ILE A 145 -19.71 -9.05 -7.17
N VAL A 146 -19.64 -8.97 -8.50
CA VAL A 146 -20.73 -8.48 -9.36
C VAL A 146 -21.99 -9.35 -9.23
N THR A 147 -21.86 -10.68 -9.24
CA THR A 147 -23.01 -11.60 -9.11
C THR A 147 -23.66 -11.56 -7.72
N THR A 148 -22.89 -11.22 -6.69
CA THR A 148 -23.39 -11.10 -5.31
C THR A 148 -24.09 -9.75 -5.11
N VAL A 149 -23.49 -8.65 -5.59
CA VAL A 149 -24.04 -7.30 -5.43
C VAL A 149 -25.22 -7.03 -6.38
N ARG A 150 -25.16 -7.55 -7.61
CA ARG A 150 -26.16 -7.36 -8.67
C ARG A 150 -26.52 -5.88 -8.92
N PRO A 151 -25.55 -5.03 -9.33
CA PRO A 151 -25.83 -3.62 -9.61
C PRO A 151 -26.90 -3.48 -10.71
N SER A 152 -27.88 -2.60 -10.48
CA SER A 152 -29.04 -2.44 -11.36
C SER A 152 -28.86 -1.40 -12.48
N ALA A 153 -27.83 -0.56 -12.42
CA ALA A 153 -27.60 0.49 -13.41
C ALA A 153 -26.15 0.58 -13.89
N GLN A 154 -25.20 0.80 -12.98
CA GLN A 154 -23.82 1.14 -13.32
C GLN A 154 -22.83 0.20 -12.64
N LEU A 155 -21.82 -0.24 -13.40
CA LEU A 155 -20.67 -0.99 -12.90
C LEU A 155 -19.39 -0.25 -13.30
N GLY A 156 -18.64 0.22 -12.30
CA GLY A 156 -17.32 0.81 -12.46
C GLY A 156 -16.24 -0.10 -11.87
N ILE A 157 -15.16 -0.33 -12.60
CA ILE A 157 -14.01 -1.12 -12.19
C ILE A 157 -12.76 -0.25 -12.34
N PHE A 158 -11.98 -0.12 -11.27
CA PHE A 158 -10.87 0.82 -11.18
C PHE A 158 -9.59 0.09 -10.81
N MET A 159 -8.60 0.14 -11.69
CA MET A 159 -7.22 -0.28 -11.38
C MET A 159 -6.40 0.94 -11.00
N ASP A 160 -5.38 0.75 -10.17
CA ASP A 160 -4.36 1.79 -9.97
C ASP A 160 -3.64 2.10 -11.28
N GLY A 161 -3.58 3.38 -11.63
CA GLY A 161 -2.69 3.91 -12.65
C GLY A 161 -1.47 4.57 -12.02
N VAL A 162 -0.85 5.49 -12.78
CA VAL A 162 0.30 6.25 -12.28
C VAL A 162 -0.15 7.17 -11.14
N ALA A 163 0.35 6.91 -9.93
CA ALA A 163 0.08 7.71 -8.74
C ALA A 163 0.85 9.05 -8.74
N PRO A 164 0.41 10.06 -7.97
CA PRO A 164 1.16 11.29 -7.75
C PRO A 164 2.48 11.03 -7.01
N SER A 165 3.42 11.97 -7.14
CA SER A 165 4.78 11.88 -6.59
C SER A 165 4.81 11.59 -5.09
N ALA A 166 3.88 12.16 -4.32
CA ALA A 166 3.73 11.95 -2.89
C ALA A 166 3.66 10.46 -2.50
N LYS A 167 3.14 9.58 -3.37
CA LYS A 167 2.98 8.15 -3.08
C LYS A 167 4.20 7.30 -3.48
N TYR A 168 5.14 7.84 -4.26
CA TYR A 168 6.24 7.04 -4.83
C TYR A 168 7.18 6.46 -3.78
N LEU A 169 7.59 7.24 -2.77
CA LEU A 169 8.52 6.74 -1.75
C LEU A 169 7.97 5.50 -1.04
N LEU A 170 6.68 5.54 -0.67
CA LEU A 170 6.00 4.42 -0.03
C LEU A 170 5.88 3.22 -0.98
N GLN A 171 5.50 3.47 -2.23
CA GLN A 171 5.38 2.43 -3.25
C GLN A 171 6.73 1.76 -3.60
N ILE A 172 7.81 2.53 -3.67
CA ILE A 172 9.19 2.03 -3.85
C ILE A 172 9.58 1.17 -2.65
N LYS A 173 9.35 1.67 -1.42
CA LYS A 173 9.62 0.92 -0.18
C LYS A 173 8.88 -0.42 -0.16
N ARG A 174 7.57 -0.42 -0.49
CA ARG A 174 6.74 -1.64 -0.57
C ARG A 174 7.30 -2.64 -1.59
N ARG A 175 7.64 -2.20 -2.80
CA ARG A 175 8.16 -3.09 -3.87
C ARG A 175 9.57 -3.61 -3.59
N ARG A 176 10.42 -2.81 -2.93
CA ARG A 176 11.79 -3.20 -2.55
C ARG A 176 11.86 -4.06 -1.29
N ALA A 177 10.76 -4.18 -0.53
CA ALA A 177 10.73 -4.93 0.74
C ALA A 177 10.89 -6.45 0.55
N SER A 178 10.51 -6.99 -0.61
CA SER A 178 10.48 -8.43 -0.87
C SER A 178 11.32 -8.80 -2.09
N PRO A 179 12.66 -8.82 -2.00
CA PRO A 179 13.50 -9.35 -3.06
C PRO A 179 13.27 -10.87 -3.21
N PRO A 180 13.55 -11.45 -4.38
CA PRO A 180 13.75 -12.89 -4.48
C PRO A 180 14.89 -13.32 -3.55
N SER A 181 14.76 -14.50 -2.93
CA SER A 181 15.88 -15.13 -2.21
C SER A 181 16.81 -15.79 -3.20
N ASP A 182 18.11 -15.83 -2.90
CA ASP A 182 19.08 -16.59 -3.71
C ASP A 182 18.78 -18.10 -3.71
N LEU A 183 18.04 -18.59 -2.70
CA LEU A 183 17.66 -19.98 -2.52
C LEU A 183 16.46 -20.42 -3.36
N GLU A 184 15.65 -19.47 -3.85
CA GLU A 184 14.44 -19.79 -4.61
C GLU A 184 14.47 -19.04 -5.94
N PRO A 185 14.29 -19.73 -7.08
CA PRO A 185 14.18 -19.05 -8.35
C PRO A 185 13.08 -17.99 -8.24
N ALA A 186 13.37 -16.77 -8.70
CA ALA A 186 12.41 -15.67 -8.65
C ALA A 186 11.10 -16.15 -9.29
N PRO A 187 9.94 -15.98 -8.61
CA PRO A 187 8.68 -16.45 -9.17
C PRO A 187 8.46 -15.76 -10.51
N SER A 188 8.03 -16.53 -11.50
CA SER A 188 7.74 -16.00 -12.84
C SER A 188 6.65 -14.91 -12.82
N PHE A 189 5.84 -14.87 -11.77
CA PHE A 189 4.84 -13.83 -11.51
C PHE A 189 4.82 -13.41 -10.04
N SER A 190 4.73 -12.10 -9.77
CA SER A 190 4.73 -11.56 -8.40
C SER A 190 3.84 -10.31 -8.28
N SER A 191 3.75 -9.74 -7.08
CA SER A 191 3.03 -8.48 -6.84
C SER A 191 3.64 -7.29 -7.59
N LEU A 192 4.89 -7.38 -8.05
CA LEU A 192 5.51 -6.36 -8.91
C LEU A 192 4.77 -6.21 -10.24
N ALA A 193 4.10 -7.28 -10.72
CA ALA A 193 3.26 -7.26 -11.91
C ALA A 193 1.96 -6.44 -11.72
N LEU A 194 1.70 -5.90 -10.52
CA LEU A 194 0.63 -4.94 -10.26
C LEU A 194 1.10 -3.49 -10.44
N THR A 195 2.31 -3.27 -10.96
CA THR A 195 2.79 -1.93 -11.32
C THR A 195 2.09 -1.45 -12.59
N PRO A 196 1.62 -0.19 -12.62
CA PRO A 196 0.96 0.37 -13.81
C PRO A 196 1.78 0.20 -15.08
N GLY A 197 1.10 -0.16 -16.17
CA GLY A 197 1.71 -0.33 -17.50
C GLY A 197 2.48 -1.63 -17.71
N THR A 198 2.51 -2.54 -16.75
CA THR A 198 3.06 -3.89 -16.98
C THR A 198 2.18 -4.66 -17.98
N PRO A 199 2.75 -5.55 -18.83
CA PRO A 199 1.98 -6.34 -19.79
C PRO A 199 0.85 -7.16 -19.15
N ALA A 200 1.06 -7.62 -17.91
CA ALA A 200 0.08 -8.39 -17.15
C ALA A 200 -1.19 -7.59 -16.83
N LEU A 201 -1.07 -6.31 -16.47
CA LEU A 201 -2.24 -5.45 -16.22
C LEU A 201 -2.94 -5.05 -17.52
N CYS A 202 -2.19 -4.80 -18.61
CA CYS A 202 -2.77 -4.55 -19.93
C CYS A 202 -3.63 -5.74 -20.40
N THR A 203 -3.10 -6.96 -20.26
CA THR A 203 -3.81 -8.20 -20.59
C THR A 203 -5.03 -8.40 -19.69
N LEU A 204 -4.91 -8.11 -18.38
CA LEU A 204 -6.05 -8.16 -17.47
C LEU A 204 -7.15 -7.17 -17.85
N ALA A 205 -6.81 -5.94 -18.22
CA ALA A 205 -7.77 -4.93 -18.65
C ALA A 205 -8.55 -5.40 -19.89
N ALA A 206 -7.86 -5.99 -20.88
CA ALA A 206 -8.51 -6.61 -22.04
C ALA A 206 -9.47 -7.75 -21.64
N ASN A 207 -9.04 -8.62 -20.72
CA ASN A 207 -9.86 -9.71 -20.20
C ASN A 207 -11.12 -9.22 -19.45
N ILE A 208 -11.02 -8.11 -18.71
CA ILE A 208 -12.18 -7.48 -18.04
C ILE A 208 -13.15 -6.92 -19.07
N ARG A 209 -12.68 -6.15 -20.07
CA ARG A 209 -13.54 -5.62 -21.14
C ARG A 209 -14.30 -6.75 -21.85
N LYS A 210 -13.61 -7.84 -22.15
CA LYS A 210 -14.23 -9.05 -22.75
C LYS A 210 -15.25 -9.72 -21.82
N SER A 211 -14.98 -9.78 -20.52
CA SER A 211 -15.80 -10.54 -19.56
C SER A 211 -17.05 -9.82 -19.05
N PHE A 212 -17.04 -8.48 -19.02
CA PHE A 212 -18.11 -7.68 -18.41
C PHE A 212 -18.83 -6.76 -19.41
N GLY A 213 -18.42 -6.75 -20.68
CA GLY A 213 -19.11 -6.07 -21.78
C GLY A 213 -18.99 -4.54 -21.77
N SER A 214 -19.58 -3.90 -22.77
CA SER A 214 -19.46 -2.45 -23.04
C SER A 214 -20.21 -1.54 -22.06
N ARG A 215 -21.13 -2.08 -21.26
CA ARG A 215 -21.85 -1.33 -20.21
C ARG A 215 -21.04 -1.14 -18.92
N THR A 216 -19.86 -1.76 -18.85
CA THR A 216 -18.95 -1.62 -17.71
C THR A 216 -17.98 -0.47 -17.96
N TYR A 217 -17.91 0.47 -17.03
CA TYR A 217 -16.84 1.47 -17.03
C TYR A 217 -15.58 0.83 -16.45
N LEU A 218 -14.50 0.77 -17.25
CA LEU A 218 -13.20 0.30 -16.81
C LEU A 218 -12.20 1.45 -16.87
N SER A 219 -11.66 1.85 -15.72
CA SER A 219 -10.46 2.67 -15.64
C SER A 219 -9.25 1.77 -15.46
N CYS A 220 -8.48 1.58 -16.53
CA CYS A 220 -7.30 0.70 -16.52
C CYS A 220 -6.07 1.39 -15.90
N SER A 221 -4.98 0.64 -15.78
CA SER A 221 -3.71 1.15 -15.24
C SER A 221 -2.99 2.17 -16.12
N GLU A 222 -3.42 2.35 -17.37
CA GLU A 222 -2.86 3.35 -18.29
C GLU A 222 -3.48 4.74 -18.03
N GLU A 223 -4.66 4.79 -17.40
CA GLU A 223 -5.26 6.04 -16.96
C GLU A 223 -4.60 6.49 -15.64
N PRO A 224 -4.00 7.69 -15.59
CA PRO A 224 -3.30 8.18 -14.42
C PRO A 224 -4.23 8.39 -13.22
N GLY A 225 -3.67 8.23 -12.03
CA GLY A 225 -4.38 8.32 -10.76
C GLY A 225 -4.67 6.96 -10.15
N GLU A 226 -4.91 6.98 -8.84
CA GLU A 226 -5.18 5.79 -8.03
C GLU A 226 -6.63 5.33 -8.18
N GLY A 227 -6.88 4.03 -8.00
CA GLY A 227 -8.17 3.42 -8.21
C GLY A 227 -9.28 4.13 -7.42
N GLU A 228 -9.06 4.34 -6.13
CA GLU A 228 -9.96 5.06 -5.23
C GLU A 228 -10.23 6.52 -5.65
N VAL A 229 -9.24 7.27 -6.14
CA VAL A 229 -9.43 8.66 -6.58
C VAL A 229 -10.20 8.71 -7.91
N LYS A 230 -9.84 7.85 -8.87
CA LYS A 230 -10.52 7.74 -10.17
C LYS A 230 -11.98 7.33 -9.99
N LEU A 231 -12.24 6.45 -9.05
CA LEU A 231 -13.57 6.00 -8.66
C LEU A 231 -14.46 7.17 -8.22
N ILE A 232 -13.96 8.06 -7.36
CA ILE A 232 -14.72 9.25 -6.93
C ILE A 232 -15.04 10.15 -8.11
N GLY A 233 -14.02 10.45 -8.93
CA GLY A 233 -14.19 11.28 -10.11
C GLY A 233 -15.29 10.75 -11.03
N TRP A 234 -15.34 9.42 -11.21
CA TRP A 234 -16.40 8.76 -11.96
C TRP A 234 -17.77 8.89 -11.30
N ILE A 235 -17.90 8.60 -10.00
CA ILE A 235 -19.18 8.70 -9.29
C ILE A 235 -19.74 10.13 -9.33
N LYS A 236 -18.88 11.15 -9.20
CA LYS A 236 -19.29 12.56 -9.30
C LYS A 236 -19.84 12.87 -10.69
N ARG A 237 -19.17 12.45 -11.76
CA ARG A 237 -19.62 12.67 -13.15
C ARG A 237 -20.95 12.00 -13.45
N LEU A 238 -21.23 10.86 -12.83
CA LEU A 238 -22.52 10.19 -12.99
C LEU A 238 -23.69 10.94 -12.35
N GLY A 239 -23.45 11.92 -11.46
CA GLY A 239 -24.50 12.62 -10.74
C GLY A 239 -25.40 11.67 -9.93
N VAL A 240 -24.84 10.57 -9.42
CA VAL A 240 -25.63 9.51 -8.78
C VAL A 240 -26.38 10.08 -7.59
N LYS A 241 -27.69 9.82 -7.53
CA LYS A 241 -28.52 10.16 -6.37
C LYS A 241 -28.00 9.41 -5.14
N ALA A 242 -27.87 10.13 -4.02
CA ALA A 242 -27.39 9.59 -2.75
C ALA A 242 -28.11 8.27 -2.37
N GLY A 243 -27.37 7.31 -1.82
CA GLY A 243 -27.94 6.14 -1.13
C GLY A 243 -28.07 4.85 -1.95
N ARG A 244 -27.65 4.84 -3.22
CA ARG A 244 -27.69 3.63 -4.07
C ARG A 244 -26.33 3.22 -4.64
N SER A 245 -25.26 3.75 -4.06
CA SER A 245 -23.88 3.45 -4.43
C SER A 245 -23.23 2.51 -3.42
N LEU A 246 -22.56 1.48 -3.92
CA LEU A 246 -21.73 0.58 -3.14
C LEU A 246 -20.29 0.66 -3.66
N LEU A 247 -19.36 1.00 -2.77
CA LEU A 247 -17.93 1.07 -3.04
C LEU A 247 -17.31 -0.22 -2.51
N PHE A 248 -16.69 -1.02 -3.37
CA PHE A 248 -16.03 -2.25 -2.96
C PHE A 248 -14.53 -2.03 -2.83
N GLY A 249 -13.98 -2.34 -1.66
CA GLY A 249 -12.56 -2.28 -1.34
C GLY A 249 -12.35 -2.33 0.19
N SER A 250 -11.22 -2.87 0.63
CA SER A 250 -10.84 -2.90 2.05
C SER A 250 -10.13 -1.65 2.54
N ASP A 251 -9.70 -0.76 1.63
CA ASP A 251 -8.89 0.39 2.00
C ASP A 251 -9.68 1.36 2.88
N ALA A 252 -9.05 1.80 3.95
CA ALA A 252 -9.59 2.80 4.86
C ALA A 252 -9.75 4.17 4.19
N ASP A 253 -8.98 4.43 3.13
CA ASP A 253 -9.12 5.63 2.33
C ASP A 253 -10.54 5.77 1.73
N LEU A 254 -11.21 4.66 1.38
CA LEU A 254 -12.61 4.71 0.90
C LEU A 254 -13.59 5.27 1.93
N LEU A 255 -13.34 5.07 3.23
CA LEU A 255 -14.15 5.67 4.30
C LEU A 255 -13.86 7.18 4.42
N ALA A 256 -12.59 7.57 4.36
CA ALA A 256 -12.17 8.97 4.43
C ALA A 256 -12.71 9.77 3.23
N ILE A 257 -12.60 9.20 2.03
CA ILE A 257 -13.22 9.66 0.78
C ILE A 257 -14.73 9.80 0.92
N GLY A 258 -15.39 8.78 1.48
CA GLY A 258 -16.82 8.81 1.75
C GLY A 258 -17.22 10.01 2.62
N CYS A 259 -16.42 10.33 3.64
CA CYS A 259 -16.64 11.50 4.50
C CYS A 259 -16.42 12.83 3.75
N ALA A 260 -15.37 12.92 2.93
CA ALA A 260 -14.97 14.13 2.22
C ALA A 260 -15.95 14.56 1.11
N GLN A 261 -16.78 13.64 0.61
CA GLN A 261 -17.65 13.88 -0.54
C GLN A 261 -19.14 13.69 -0.20
N ALA A 262 -19.90 14.79 -0.29
CA ALA A 262 -21.35 14.83 -0.02
C ALA A 262 -22.16 13.80 -0.81
N CYS A 263 -21.85 13.56 -2.09
CA CYS A 263 -22.57 12.56 -2.88
C CYS A 263 -22.34 11.11 -2.43
N LEU A 264 -21.34 10.87 -1.56
CA LEU A 264 -21.00 9.57 -0.99
C LEU A 264 -21.46 9.39 0.47
N HIS A 265 -22.07 10.40 1.11
CA HIS A 265 -22.48 10.31 2.52
C HIS A 265 -23.46 9.16 2.80
N GLU A 266 -24.29 8.83 1.81
CA GLU A 266 -25.24 7.70 1.88
C GLU A 266 -24.71 6.44 1.18
N ALA A 267 -23.49 6.45 0.63
CA ALA A 267 -22.88 5.27 0.04
C ALA A 267 -22.52 4.23 1.12
N ARG A 268 -22.33 2.98 0.69
CA ARG A 268 -21.84 1.89 1.54
C ARG A 268 -20.46 1.46 1.06
N VAL A 269 -19.52 1.33 1.98
CA VAL A 269 -18.23 0.68 1.71
C VAL A 269 -18.37 -0.80 2.02
N CYS A 270 -17.91 -1.66 1.12
CA CYS A 270 -17.99 -3.11 1.22
C CYS A 270 -16.58 -3.70 1.22
N ASN A 271 -16.26 -4.48 2.25
CA ASN A 271 -15.00 -5.22 2.30
C ASN A 271 -15.08 -6.56 1.55
N HIS A 272 -13.96 -7.28 1.54
CA HIS A 272 -13.83 -8.61 0.93
C HIS A 272 -14.68 -9.71 1.59
N ASP A 273 -15.07 -9.55 2.86
CA ASP A 273 -15.99 -10.46 3.54
C ASP A 273 -17.45 -10.21 3.12
N MET A 274 -17.66 -9.31 2.15
CA MET A 274 -18.96 -8.87 1.68
C MET A 274 -19.79 -8.23 2.81
N LEU A 275 -19.13 -7.63 3.79
CA LEU A 275 -19.74 -6.84 4.85
C LEU A 275 -19.72 -5.36 4.44
N THR A 276 -20.85 -4.70 4.65
CA THR A 276 -21.05 -3.31 4.23
C THR A 276 -21.23 -2.39 5.42
N LEU A 277 -20.51 -1.27 5.41
CA LEU A 277 -20.64 -0.18 6.37
C LEU A 277 -21.13 1.08 5.63
N PRO A 278 -22.29 1.65 5.99
CA PRO A 278 -22.73 2.91 5.39
C PRO A 278 -21.85 4.05 5.91
N VAL A 279 -21.42 4.95 5.03
CA VAL A 279 -20.54 6.08 5.38
C VAL A 279 -21.16 6.94 6.49
N ARG A 280 -22.47 7.20 6.43
CA ARG A 280 -23.19 7.91 7.50
C ARG A 280 -23.09 7.28 8.89
N ALA A 281 -22.75 5.99 9.02
CA ALA A 281 -22.54 5.38 10.34
C ALA A 281 -21.36 6.02 11.08
N LEU A 282 -20.39 6.60 10.36
CA LEU A 282 -19.30 7.35 10.96
C LEU A 282 -19.80 8.61 11.69
N ARG A 283 -20.97 9.16 11.32
CA ARG A 283 -21.61 10.23 12.09
C ARG A 283 -22.01 9.74 13.48
N HIS A 284 -22.51 8.52 13.62
CA HIS A 284 -22.86 7.99 14.94
C HIS A 284 -21.62 7.78 15.81
N LEU A 285 -20.51 7.33 15.20
CA LEU A 285 -19.23 7.19 15.90
C LEU A 285 -18.67 8.54 16.34
N ALA A 286 -18.93 9.61 15.60
CA ALA A 286 -18.42 10.97 15.86
C ALA A 286 -19.45 11.92 16.51
N ALA A 287 -20.68 11.48 16.75
CA ALA A 287 -21.74 12.34 17.28
C ALA A 287 -21.49 12.67 18.76
N SER A 288 -21.66 13.95 19.10
CA SER A 288 -21.86 14.42 20.47
C SER A 288 -23.34 14.83 20.64
N SER A 289 -23.80 14.98 21.88
CA SER A 289 -25.17 15.44 22.15
C SER A 289 -25.43 16.89 21.72
N GLN A 290 -24.38 17.66 21.41
CA GLN A 290 -24.46 19.11 21.27
C GLN A 290 -24.39 19.62 19.83
N GLN A 291 -23.82 18.86 18.87
CA GLN A 291 -23.64 19.35 17.50
C GLN A 291 -23.76 18.28 16.40
N PRO A 292 -24.28 18.65 15.22
CA PRO A 292 -24.30 17.77 14.06
C PRO A 292 -22.89 17.50 13.53
N VAL A 293 -22.64 16.26 13.09
CA VAL A 293 -21.35 15.87 12.51
C VAL A 293 -21.21 16.37 11.08
N HIS A 294 -20.23 17.25 10.85
CA HIS A 294 -19.78 17.67 9.54
C HIS A 294 -18.73 16.68 8.99
N LEU A 295 -19.17 15.77 8.12
CA LEU A 295 -18.32 14.69 7.59
C LEU A 295 -17.02 15.16 6.91
N PRO A 296 -17.00 16.27 6.13
CA PRO A 296 -15.74 16.76 5.59
C PRO A 296 -14.71 17.16 6.67
N SER A 297 -15.15 17.70 7.80
CA SER A 297 -14.26 17.98 8.95
C SER A 297 -13.79 16.70 9.65
N LEU A 298 -14.64 15.66 9.69
CA LEU A 298 -14.26 14.34 10.19
C LEU A 298 -13.21 13.68 9.29
N ALA A 299 -13.27 13.90 7.97
CA ALA A 299 -12.24 13.42 7.04
C ALA A 299 -10.85 14.02 7.38
N ILE A 300 -10.77 15.30 7.75
CA ILE A 300 -9.51 15.92 8.20
C ILE A 300 -8.97 15.20 9.44
N HIS A 301 -9.81 14.89 10.44
CA HIS A 301 -9.38 14.14 11.61
C HIS A 301 -8.85 12.76 11.25
N ILE A 302 -9.51 12.08 10.31
CA ILE A 302 -9.08 10.78 9.78
C ILE A 302 -7.70 10.90 9.11
N TYR A 303 -7.41 11.98 8.37
CA TYR A 303 -6.10 12.17 7.74
C TYR A 303 -4.96 12.30 8.75
N LEU A 304 -5.24 12.79 9.97
CA LEU A 304 -4.25 12.89 11.05
C LEU A 304 -3.81 11.52 11.61
N LEU A 305 -4.52 10.43 11.29
CA LEU A 305 -4.08 9.06 11.59
C LEU A 305 -2.89 8.61 10.72
N GLY A 306 -2.51 9.43 9.74
CA GLY A 306 -1.53 9.09 8.72
C GLY A 306 -2.16 8.29 7.58
N ASN A 307 -1.63 8.48 6.39
CA ASN A 307 -2.11 7.82 5.17
C ASN A 307 -0.92 7.57 4.24
N ASP A 308 -1.20 7.12 3.02
CA ASP A 308 -0.15 6.79 2.04
C ASP A 308 0.67 8.02 1.58
N TYR A 309 0.22 9.25 1.84
CA TYR A 309 0.85 10.50 1.40
C TYR A 309 1.46 11.32 2.54
N MET A 310 0.83 11.28 3.73
CA MET A 310 1.18 12.15 4.86
C MET A 310 1.46 11.31 6.12
N PRO A 311 2.48 11.68 6.92
CA PRO A 311 2.73 11.02 8.18
C PRO A 311 1.62 11.30 9.20
N LYS A 312 1.46 10.39 10.16
CA LYS A 312 0.49 10.52 11.27
C LYS A 312 0.87 11.65 12.23
N VAL A 313 -0.12 12.15 12.97
CA VAL A 313 0.13 12.90 14.20
C VAL A 313 0.55 11.91 15.29
N SER A 314 1.63 12.22 16.00
CA SER A 314 2.14 11.41 17.11
C SER A 314 1.07 11.19 18.17
N GLY A 315 0.93 9.96 18.68
CA GLY A 315 -0.09 9.60 19.67
C GLY A 315 -1.52 9.44 19.14
N MET A 316 -1.79 9.79 17.87
CA MET A 316 -3.13 9.65 17.29
C MET A 316 -3.51 8.17 17.11
N THR A 317 -4.73 7.83 17.54
CA THR A 317 -5.35 6.50 17.34
C THR A 317 -6.75 6.67 16.78
N PRO A 318 -7.37 5.64 16.14
CA PRO A 318 -8.74 5.75 15.65
C PRO A 318 -9.73 6.16 16.75
N GLN A 319 -9.61 5.60 17.96
CA GLN A 319 -10.44 6.00 19.10
C GLN A 319 -10.27 7.49 19.42
N LEU A 320 -9.01 7.95 19.53
CA LEU A 320 -8.72 9.34 19.86
C LEU A 320 -9.21 10.30 18.76
N CYS A 321 -9.02 9.96 17.49
CA CYS A 321 -9.51 10.71 16.34
C CYS A 321 -11.01 11.02 16.46
N PHE A 322 -11.84 10.01 16.75
CA PHE A 322 -13.28 10.19 16.88
C PHE A 322 -13.71 10.84 18.20
N SER A 323 -13.00 10.61 19.31
CA SER A 323 -13.30 11.31 20.56
C SER A 323 -12.92 12.78 20.50
N THR A 324 -11.76 13.11 19.92
CA THR A 324 -11.29 14.48 19.70
C THR A 324 -12.25 15.24 18.79
N TYR A 325 -12.79 14.61 17.74
CA TYR A 325 -13.83 15.24 16.93
C TYR A 325 -15.05 15.65 17.77
N LYS A 326 -15.46 14.80 18.72
CA LYS A 326 -16.62 15.07 19.61
C LYS A 326 -16.36 16.22 20.57
N SER A 327 -15.17 16.28 21.15
CA SER A 327 -14.83 17.21 22.24
C SER A 327 -14.25 18.54 21.77
N ALA A 328 -13.47 18.56 20.67
CA ALA A 328 -12.80 19.77 20.19
C ALA A 328 -13.75 20.84 19.66
N ASN A 329 -15.02 20.50 19.39
CA ASN A 329 -16.04 21.45 18.96
C ASN A 329 -15.61 22.30 17.74
N CYS A 330 -14.97 21.67 16.76
CA CYS A 330 -14.45 22.28 15.53
C CYS A 330 -15.24 21.81 14.29
N PRO A 331 -16.53 22.17 14.16
CA PRO A 331 -17.40 21.58 13.14
C PRO A 331 -17.00 21.94 11.70
N TYR A 332 -16.27 23.03 11.46
CA TYR A 332 -16.02 23.54 10.11
C TYR A 332 -14.54 23.74 9.79
N LEU A 333 -13.75 22.67 9.88
CA LEU A 333 -12.31 22.69 9.54
C LEU A 333 -12.02 23.04 8.09
N VAL A 334 -12.98 22.78 7.18
CA VAL A 334 -12.78 22.94 5.74
C VAL A 334 -13.68 24.01 5.13
N VAL A 335 -13.19 24.65 4.08
CA VAL A 335 -13.97 25.52 3.19
C VAL A 335 -13.84 25.01 1.76
N HIS A 336 -14.97 24.76 1.11
CA HIS A 336 -15.02 24.39 -0.29
C HIS A 336 -15.05 25.64 -1.16
N GLN A 337 -14.10 25.74 -2.07
CA GLN A 337 -14.02 26.83 -3.05
C GLN A 337 -14.84 26.50 -4.29
N THR A 338 -15.20 27.54 -5.06
CA THR A 338 -15.98 27.40 -6.30
C THR A 338 -15.27 26.60 -7.37
N ASP A 339 -13.93 26.59 -7.35
CA ASP A 339 -13.07 25.82 -8.25
C ASP A 339 -12.82 24.37 -7.79
N GLY A 340 -13.53 23.92 -6.75
CA GLY A 340 -13.41 22.58 -6.18
C GLY A 340 -12.20 22.34 -5.27
N SER A 341 -11.37 23.35 -4.98
CA SER A 341 -10.35 23.24 -3.93
C SER A 341 -10.97 23.23 -2.53
N VAL A 342 -10.21 22.68 -1.59
CA VAL A 342 -10.53 22.66 -0.17
C VAL A 342 -9.44 23.39 0.58
N ASP A 343 -9.83 24.45 1.28
CA ASP A 343 -8.95 25.19 2.19
C ASP A 343 -9.21 24.76 3.64
N LEU A 344 -8.18 24.81 4.46
CA LEU A 344 -8.28 24.51 5.88
C LEU A 344 -8.35 25.80 6.69
N ARG A 345 -9.28 25.89 7.65
CA ARG A 345 -9.41 27.06 8.53
C ARG A 345 -8.36 27.02 9.63
N VAL A 346 -7.44 27.99 9.63
CA VAL A 346 -6.38 28.10 10.64
C VAL A 346 -6.97 28.17 12.06
N PRO A 347 -7.97 29.02 12.37
CA PRO A 347 -8.51 29.09 13.74
C PRO A 347 -9.11 27.78 14.24
N GLU A 348 -9.73 27.00 13.35
CA GLU A 348 -10.32 25.69 13.71
C GLU A 348 -9.23 24.63 13.90
N LEU A 349 -8.19 24.65 13.06
CA LEU A 349 -7.03 23.79 13.24
C LEU A 349 -6.29 24.11 14.54
N THR A 350 -6.12 25.40 14.88
CA THR A 350 -5.50 25.81 16.14
C THR A 350 -6.25 25.22 17.33
N ARG A 351 -7.59 25.37 17.38
CA ARG A 351 -8.43 24.79 18.44
C ARG A 351 -8.35 23.26 18.51
N LEU A 352 -8.34 22.59 17.37
CA LEU A 352 -8.14 21.14 17.31
C LEU A 352 -6.78 20.73 17.91
N PHE A 353 -5.70 21.42 17.54
CA PHE A 353 -4.36 21.08 18.02
C PHE A 353 -4.13 21.50 19.48
N GLU A 354 -4.76 22.57 19.97
CA GLU A 354 -4.84 22.88 21.41
C GLU A 354 -5.41 21.68 22.17
N HIS A 355 -6.57 21.17 21.72
CA HIS A 355 -7.18 20.02 22.35
C HIS A 355 -6.35 18.74 22.23
N LEU A 356 -5.66 18.51 21.10
CA LEU A 356 -4.76 17.36 20.94
C LEU A 356 -3.58 17.41 21.91
N VAL A 357 -3.01 18.59 22.16
CA VAL A 357 -1.94 18.77 23.16
C VAL A 357 -2.44 18.44 24.57
N GLU A 358 -3.70 18.74 24.88
CA GLU A 358 -4.30 18.41 26.19
C GLU A 358 -4.53 16.90 26.39
N VAL A 359 -5.02 16.21 25.35
CA VAL A 359 -5.44 14.80 25.48
C VAL A 359 -4.36 13.78 25.14
N ILE A 360 -3.30 14.19 24.45
CA ILE A 360 -2.14 13.34 24.14
C ILE A 360 -1.06 13.64 25.19
N PRO A 361 -0.76 12.72 26.12
CA PRO A 361 0.21 12.97 27.18
C PRO A 361 1.57 13.35 26.61
N SER A 362 2.10 14.51 27.03
CA SER A 362 3.46 14.92 26.71
C SER A 362 4.45 13.84 27.18
N GLY A 363 5.13 13.19 26.25
CA GLY A 363 6.14 12.18 26.57
C GLY A 363 5.65 10.71 26.57
N ALA A 364 4.52 10.40 25.94
CA ALA A 364 4.19 9.03 25.55
C ALA A 364 4.59 8.74 24.08
N PRO A 365 5.89 8.73 23.71
CA PRO A 365 6.26 8.26 22.39
C PRO A 365 5.85 6.80 22.31
N THR A 366 5.00 6.48 21.33
CA THR A 366 4.81 5.08 20.95
C THR A 366 6.18 4.55 20.50
N GLY A 367 6.44 3.25 20.63
CA GLY A 367 7.80 2.70 20.43
C GLY A 367 8.47 3.07 19.10
N GLU A 368 7.70 3.47 18.08
CA GLU A 368 8.17 3.97 16.79
C GLU A 368 8.60 5.46 16.81
N ASP A 369 8.10 6.28 17.74
CA ASP A 369 8.31 7.74 17.76
C ASP A 369 9.60 8.15 18.49
N ARG A 370 10.27 7.23 19.20
CA ARG A 370 11.47 7.55 20.02
C ARG A 370 12.73 7.83 19.21
N ALA A 371 12.87 7.23 18.03
CA ALA A 371 14.12 7.33 17.24
C ALA A 371 14.26 8.66 16.47
N ALA A 372 13.17 9.43 16.33
CA ALA A 372 13.16 10.69 15.59
C ALA A 372 12.98 11.91 16.53
N ALA A 373 13.29 11.75 17.81
CA ALA A 373 12.77 12.60 18.87
C ALA A 373 13.52 13.91 19.10
N ASP A 374 14.77 14.04 18.62
CA ASP A 374 15.65 15.10 19.09
C ASP A 374 15.57 16.39 18.25
N ASP A 375 15.19 16.31 16.97
CA ASP A 375 15.10 17.50 16.11
C ASP A 375 13.64 17.93 15.89
N ALA A 376 13.32 19.16 16.33
CA ALA A 376 12.05 19.80 16.01
C ALA A 376 11.91 20.00 14.49
N LEU A 377 10.70 19.82 13.96
CA LEU A 377 10.43 20.16 12.55
C LEU A 377 10.59 21.67 12.35
N SER A 378 11.15 22.06 11.20
CA SER A 378 11.21 23.46 10.78
C SER A 378 9.82 23.98 10.42
N ASP A 379 9.69 25.31 10.36
CA ASP A 379 8.41 25.95 9.98
C ASP A 379 8.02 25.62 8.54
N GLU A 380 8.99 25.45 7.64
CA GLU A 380 8.78 25.05 6.25
C GLU A 380 8.28 23.60 6.16
N ALA A 381 8.78 22.71 7.02
CA ALA A 381 8.32 21.33 7.07
C ALA A 381 6.87 21.26 7.58
N LEU A 382 6.53 22.02 8.61
CA LEU A 382 5.15 22.11 9.12
C LEU A 382 4.22 22.77 8.11
N GLU A 383 4.66 23.82 7.41
CA GLU A 383 3.90 24.41 6.31
C GLU A 383 3.63 23.38 5.20
N SER A 384 4.66 22.62 4.79
CA SER A 384 4.51 21.53 3.82
C SER A 384 3.53 20.46 4.32
N TYR A 385 3.51 20.16 5.62
CA TYR A 385 2.57 19.21 6.21
C TYR A 385 1.12 19.67 6.04
N PHE A 386 0.81 20.89 6.47
CA PHE A 386 -0.56 21.40 6.38
C PHE A 386 -1.02 21.68 4.95
N LYS A 387 -0.12 22.14 4.07
CA LYS A 387 -0.42 22.22 2.62
C LYS A 387 -0.71 20.84 2.04
N GLY A 388 -0.02 19.79 2.50
CA GLY A 388 -0.29 18.40 2.15
C GLY A 388 -1.66 17.92 2.62
N LEU A 389 -2.12 18.34 3.80
CA LEU A 389 -3.50 18.05 4.25
C LEU A 389 -4.55 18.75 3.37
N ALA A 390 -4.33 20.01 2.98
CA ALA A 390 -5.22 20.72 2.07
C ALA A 390 -5.23 20.10 0.66
N TRP A 391 -4.05 19.67 0.18
CA TRP A 391 -3.86 18.92 -1.07
C TRP A 391 -4.65 17.61 -1.06
N LEU A 392 -4.54 16.82 0.02
CA LEU A 392 -5.25 15.55 0.18
C LEU A 392 -6.77 15.75 0.27
N ALA A 393 -7.21 16.74 1.05
CA ALA A 393 -8.62 17.11 1.16
C ALA A 393 -9.20 17.52 -0.19
N THR A 394 -8.45 18.32 -0.97
CA THR A 394 -8.83 18.70 -2.33
C THR A 394 -8.88 17.49 -3.24
N MET A 395 -7.92 16.58 -3.17
CA MET A 395 -7.89 15.38 -4.01
C MET A 395 -9.10 14.47 -3.77
N TYR A 396 -9.39 14.14 -2.51
CA TYR A 396 -10.52 13.27 -2.16
C TYR A 396 -11.88 13.96 -2.38
N HIS A 397 -11.95 15.28 -2.20
CA HIS A 397 -13.16 16.02 -2.51
C HIS A 397 -13.43 16.14 -4.02
N SER A 398 -12.41 16.50 -4.80
CA SER A 398 -12.53 16.73 -6.24
C SER A 398 -12.62 15.43 -7.03
N GLY A 399 -11.95 14.36 -6.59
CA GLY A 399 -11.68 13.16 -7.36
C GLY A 399 -10.58 13.36 -8.42
N GLN A 400 -9.72 14.39 -8.24
CA GLN A 400 -8.62 14.75 -9.12
C GLN A 400 -7.40 15.16 -8.29
N CYS A 401 -6.20 14.80 -8.75
CA CYS A 401 -4.98 15.23 -8.06
C CYS A 401 -4.70 16.72 -8.38
N PRO A 402 -4.64 17.62 -7.39
CA PRO A 402 -4.44 19.05 -7.63
C PRO A 402 -2.99 19.41 -7.99
N ASP A 403 -2.02 18.55 -7.65
CA ASP A 403 -0.63 18.66 -8.04
C ASP A 403 0.03 17.26 -8.04
N ASN A 404 0.40 16.76 -9.22
CA ASN A 404 1.06 15.47 -9.36
C ASN A 404 2.53 15.47 -8.91
N GLY A 405 3.14 16.65 -8.78
CA GLY A 405 4.52 16.86 -8.32
C GLY A 405 4.65 17.02 -6.81
N PHE A 406 3.53 17.16 -6.08
CA PHE A 406 3.55 17.37 -4.64
C PHE A 406 4.24 16.20 -3.92
N VAL A 407 5.15 16.52 -3.00
CA VAL A 407 5.79 15.58 -2.07
C VAL A 407 5.92 16.27 -0.72
N SER A 408 5.41 15.63 0.35
CA SER A 408 5.61 16.12 1.71
C SER A 408 7.09 16.07 2.09
N THR A 409 7.62 17.18 2.60
CA THR A 409 8.99 17.21 3.16
C THR A 409 9.06 16.51 4.52
N VAL A 410 7.92 16.30 5.18
CA VAL A 410 7.84 15.60 6.46
C VAL A 410 7.80 14.10 6.23
N THR A 411 8.80 13.41 6.79
CA THR A 411 8.98 11.95 6.71
C THR A 411 8.72 11.22 8.02
N ARG A 412 8.50 11.95 9.13
CA ARG A 412 8.22 11.43 10.47
C ARG A 412 6.85 11.85 10.98
N ALA A 413 6.36 11.19 12.02
CA ALA A 413 5.16 11.65 12.72
C ALA A 413 5.34 13.09 13.24
N VAL A 414 4.31 13.92 13.10
CA VAL A 414 4.31 15.31 13.58
C VAL A 414 3.82 15.37 15.03
N ARG A 415 4.43 16.21 15.86
CA ARG A 415 3.98 16.38 17.25
C ARG A 415 2.86 17.43 17.32
N PRO A 416 1.80 17.20 18.11
CA PRO A 416 0.74 18.20 18.32
C PRO A 416 1.28 19.58 18.75
N GLU A 417 2.29 19.63 19.62
CA GLU A 417 2.90 20.85 20.15
C GLU A 417 3.69 21.64 19.09
N GLU A 418 4.34 20.93 18.15
CA GLU A 418 5.02 21.55 17.00
C GLU A 418 3.99 22.19 16.07
N CYS A 419 2.93 21.44 15.75
CA CYS A 419 1.83 21.89 14.92
C CYS A 419 1.12 23.11 15.52
N LEU A 420 0.80 23.07 16.82
CA LEU A 420 0.14 24.16 17.52
C LEU A 420 0.97 25.45 17.51
N ARG A 421 2.26 25.37 17.86
CA ARG A 421 3.17 26.54 17.84
C ARG A 421 3.30 27.16 16.46
N TRP A 422 3.26 26.35 15.40
CA TRP A 422 3.27 26.85 14.03
C TRP A 422 1.94 27.51 13.67
N LEU A 423 0.81 26.87 13.97
CA LEU A 423 -0.54 27.38 13.71
C LEU A 423 -0.81 28.73 14.41
N GLN A 424 -0.38 28.88 15.66
CA GLN A 424 -0.53 30.12 16.44
C GLN A 424 0.27 31.30 15.86
N ARG A 425 1.31 31.04 15.07
CA ARG A 425 2.11 32.08 14.38
C ARG A 425 1.56 32.43 13.01
N GLN A 426 0.57 31.70 12.49
CA GLN A 426 0.01 31.98 11.17
C GLN A 426 -0.90 33.21 11.20
N THR A 427 -0.65 34.14 10.30
CA THR A 427 -1.48 35.35 10.10
C THR A 427 -2.63 35.12 9.12
N SER A 428 -2.50 34.12 8.23
CA SER A 428 -3.57 33.74 7.31
C SER A 428 -4.72 33.07 8.06
N LYS A 429 -5.95 33.34 7.60
CA LYS A 429 -7.16 32.64 8.08
C LYS A 429 -7.29 31.23 7.49
N PHE A 430 -6.62 30.98 6.37
CA PHE A 430 -6.76 29.76 5.59
C PHE A 430 -5.39 29.19 5.18
N ILE A 431 -5.30 27.87 5.18
CA ILE A 431 -4.23 27.13 4.53
C ILE A 431 -4.80 26.62 3.22
N THR A 432 -4.24 27.12 2.11
CA THR A 432 -4.75 26.83 0.77
C THR A 432 -4.03 25.65 0.15
N CYS A 433 -4.76 24.89 -0.65
CA CYS A 433 -4.20 23.78 -1.42
C CYS A 433 -3.16 24.31 -2.42
N HIS A 434 -1.95 23.75 -2.40
CA HIS A 434 -1.02 23.97 -3.51
C HIS A 434 -1.57 23.30 -4.77
N ARG A 435 -1.50 24.01 -5.89
CA ARG A 435 -1.97 23.53 -7.20
C ARG A 435 -0.86 23.70 -8.21
N SER A 436 -0.75 22.73 -9.10
CA SER A 436 0.24 22.73 -10.16
C SER A 436 -0.41 22.31 -11.47
N SER A 437 0.10 22.86 -12.57
CA SER A 437 -0.22 22.39 -13.92
C SER A 437 0.60 21.16 -14.31
N MET A 438 1.42 20.61 -13.40
CA MET A 438 2.23 19.44 -13.68
C MET A 438 1.34 18.26 -14.09
N PRO A 439 1.49 17.76 -15.33
CA PRO A 439 0.70 16.64 -15.79
C PRO A 439 1.07 15.38 -14.98
N PRO A 440 0.17 14.39 -14.89
CA PRO A 440 0.54 13.10 -14.35
C PRO A 440 1.76 12.53 -15.07
N HIS A 441 2.60 11.83 -14.32
CA HIS A 441 3.77 11.18 -14.89
C HIS A 441 3.38 10.11 -15.92
N ASP A 442 4.26 9.92 -16.90
CA ASP A 442 4.15 8.87 -17.90
C ASP A 442 4.30 7.48 -17.28
N VAL A 443 3.62 6.49 -17.84
CA VAL A 443 3.61 5.10 -17.33
C VAL A 443 4.98 4.43 -17.38
N ASP A 444 5.84 4.76 -18.35
CA ASP A 444 7.20 4.26 -18.43
C ASP A 444 8.05 4.82 -17.30
N LEU A 445 7.89 6.12 -16.99
CA LEU A 445 8.57 6.76 -15.87
C LEU A 445 8.16 6.11 -14.54
N ALA A 446 6.86 5.87 -14.36
CA ALA A 446 6.37 5.16 -13.19
C ALA A 446 6.95 3.74 -13.08
N GLN A 447 7.02 2.98 -14.18
CA GLN A 447 7.66 1.66 -14.17
C GLN A 447 9.13 1.72 -13.76
N MET A 448 9.91 2.67 -14.30
CA MET A 448 11.33 2.81 -13.97
C MET A 448 11.56 3.30 -12.55
N LEU A 449 10.70 4.16 -12.01
CA LEU A 449 10.79 4.60 -10.62
C LEU A 449 10.44 3.47 -9.65
N LEU A 450 9.39 2.71 -9.93
CA LEU A 450 8.80 1.76 -8.98
C LEU A 450 9.43 0.38 -9.04
N MET A 451 9.93 -0.06 -10.21
CA MET A 451 10.40 -1.42 -10.41
C MET A 451 11.83 -1.60 -9.88
N PRO A 452 12.08 -2.57 -8.97
CA PRO A 452 13.44 -2.94 -8.59
C PRO A 452 14.12 -3.75 -9.70
N ALA A 453 15.44 -3.91 -9.61
CA ALA A 453 16.25 -4.66 -10.59
C ALA A 453 15.69 -6.06 -10.91
N TRP A 454 15.25 -6.78 -9.88
CA TRP A 454 14.69 -8.14 -10.02
C TRP A 454 13.28 -8.19 -10.62
N GLY A 455 12.65 -7.04 -10.85
CA GLY A 455 11.38 -6.92 -11.57
C GLY A 455 11.53 -6.70 -13.08
N ARG A 456 12.76 -6.73 -13.61
CA ARG A 456 13.08 -6.45 -15.03
C ARG A 456 12.28 -7.27 -16.03
N SER A 457 11.97 -8.53 -15.74
CA SER A 457 11.17 -9.35 -16.66
C SER A 457 9.72 -8.86 -16.80
N MET A 458 9.22 -8.15 -15.78
CA MET A 458 7.83 -7.68 -15.69
C MET A 458 7.61 -6.30 -16.30
N VAL A 459 8.67 -5.51 -16.53
CA VAL A 459 8.54 -4.22 -17.23
C VAL A 459 8.32 -4.44 -18.73
N GLN A 460 7.79 -3.39 -19.38
CA GLN A 460 7.67 -3.38 -20.84
C GLN A 460 9.00 -3.72 -21.52
N PRO A 461 9.01 -4.55 -22.59
CA PRO A 461 10.24 -5.01 -23.24
C PRO A 461 11.18 -3.86 -23.61
N HIS A 462 10.59 -2.74 -24.02
CA HIS A 462 11.28 -1.56 -24.47
C HIS A 462 11.95 -0.77 -23.34
N LEU A 463 11.63 -1.04 -22.07
CA LEU A 463 12.26 -0.41 -20.91
C LEU A 463 13.38 -1.26 -20.31
N ARG A 464 13.49 -2.54 -20.69
CA ARG A 464 14.45 -3.47 -20.06
C ARG A 464 15.89 -2.98 -20.18
N ARG A 465 16.25 -2.35 -21.31
CA ARG A 465 17.59 -1.78 -21.53
C ARG A 465 17.94 -0.66 -20.54
N ALA A 466 16.94 0.08 -20.06
CA ALA A 466 17.13 1.14 -19.08
C ALA A 466 17.65 0.60 -17.73
N MET A 467 17.46 -0.70 -17.49
CA MET A 467 17.86 -1.41 -16.27
C MET A 467 19.18 -2.19 -16.44
N ASP A 468 19.88 -2.05 -17.57
CA ASP A 468 21.19 -2.67 -17.75
C ASP A 468 22.29 -2.00 -16.91
N PRO A 469 23.36 -2.72 -16.51
CA PRO A 469 24.45 -2.14 -15.73
C PRO A 469 25.18 -0.97 -16.42
N ASP A 470 25.14 -0.89 -17.75
CA ASP A 470 25.73 0.18 -18.57
C ASP A 470 24.78 1.36 -18.82
N SER A 471 23.54 1.30 -18.31
CA SER A 471 22.57 2.39 -18.41
C SER A 471 22.98 3.59 -17.56
N GLU A 472 22.73 4.81 -18.05
CA GLU A 472 22.97 6.06 -17.29
C GLU A 472 22.18 6.11 -15.96
N ILE A 473 21.10 5.33 -15.85
CA ILE A 473 20.28 5.23 -14.66
C ILE A 473 20.46 3.90 -13.90
N ALA A 474 21.51 3.12 -14.20
CA ALA A 474 21.81 1.85 -13.53
C ALA A 474 21.94 1.99 -12.01
N PHE A 475 22.41 3.15 -11.53
CA PHE A 475 22.52 3.46 -10.10
C PHE A 475 21.18 3.36 -9.35
N TRP A 476 20.05 3.46 -10.05
CA TRP A 476 18.71 3.34 -9.45
C TRP A 476 18.27 1.87 -9.26
N PHE A 477 18.84 0.95 -10.04
CA PHE A 477 18.48 -0.46 -10.08
C PHE A 477 19.51 -1.33 -9.33
N GLN A 478 19.89 -0.90 -8.13
CA GLN A 478 20.82 -1.66 -7.30
C GLN A 478 20.19 -2.97 -6.80
N THR A 479 20.96 -4.05 -6.89
CA THR A 479 20.61 -5.33 -6.27
C THR A 479 20.90 -5.28 -4.77
N PRO A 480 20.13 -5.98 -3.92
CA PRO A 480 20.44 -6.05 -2.49
C PRO A 480 21.85 -6.62 -2.27
N CYS A 481 22.66 -5.96 -1.45
CA CYS A 481 23.98 -6.49 -1.08
C CYS A 481 23.84 -7.77 -0.23
N ALA A 482 24.92 -8.55 -0.09
CA ALA A 482 24.93 -9.79 0.68
C ALA A 482 24.39 -9.62 2.11
N VAL A 483 24.83 -8.56 2.82
CA VAL A 483 24.38 -8.24 4.19
C VAL A 483 22.88 -7.98 4.25
N CYS A 484 22.32 -7.25 3.28
CA CYS A 484 20.87 -7.05 3.19
C CYS A 484 20.11 -8.36 2.96
N LYS A 485 20.68 -9.30 2.21
CA LYS A 485 20.07 -10.62 2.00
C LYS A 485 20.09 -11.45 3.29
N GLU A 486 21.19 -11.44 4.04
CA GLU A 486 21.32 -12.12 5.33
C GLU A 486 20.29 -11.59 6.35
N TYR A 487 20.23 -10.26 6.56
CA TYR A 487 19.23 -9.67 7.46
C TYR A 487 17.79 -10.08 7.07
N ARG A 488 17.49 -10.13 5.77
CA ARG A 488 16.17 -10.56 5.29
C ARG A 488 15.90 -12.04 5.55
N GLN A 489 16.90 -12.91 5.40
CA GLN A 489 16.77 -14.32 5.76
C GLN A 489 16.48 -14.48 7.25
N TYR A 490 17.20 -13.76 8.12
CA TYR A 490 16.91 -13.75 9.55
C TYR A 490 15.49 -13.28 9.84
N MET A 491 15.07 -12.17 9.23
CA MET A 491 13.71 -11.65 9.43
C MET A 491 12.63 -12.64 8.98
N ARG A 492 12.83 -13.37 7.88
CA ARG A 492 11.91 -14.44 7.44
C ARG A 492 11.89 -15.61 8.43
N TRP A 493 13.04 -15.97 9.00
CA TRP A 493 13.10 -16.99 10.05
C TRP A 493 12.23 -16.60 11.26
N PHE A 494 12.31 -15.34 11.72
CA PHE A 494 11.41 -14.85 12.79
C PHE A 494 9.93 -14.82 12.40
N GLU A 495 9.60 -14.70 11.11
CA GLU A 495 8.20 -14.72 10.64
C GLU A 495 7.65 -16.14 10.52
N GLY A 496 8.50 -17.14 10.29
CA GLY A 496 8.11 -18.55 10.15
C GLY A 496 8.04 -19.32 11.48
N GLU A 497 8.82 -18.92 12.48
CA GLU A 497 8.82 -19.56 13.80
C GLU A 497 7.57 -19.21 14.61
N SER A 498 6.89 -20.23 15.15
CA SER A 498 5.83 -19.99 16.12
C SER A 498 6.44 -19.39 17.39
N PRO A 499 5.88 -18.31 17.95
CA PRO A 499 6.30 -17.77 19.25
C PRO A 499 6.25 -18.78 20.40
N GLU A 500 5.62 -19.94 20.21
CA GLU A 500 5.54 -21.04 21.17
C GLU A 500 6.78 -21.93 21.15
N ALA A 501 7.50 -22.00 20.03
CA ALA A 501 8.75 -22.75 19.92
C ALA A 501 9.90 -22.09 20.70
N VAL A 502 9.77 -20.79 20.99
CA VAL A 502 10.77 -19.99 21.70
C VAL A 502 10.25 -19.66 23.09
N GLY A 503 10.78 -20.35 24.11
CA GLY A 503 10.34 -20.24 25.51
C GLY A 503 10.37 -18.82 26.12
N ASP A 504 11.10 -17.88 25.51
CA ASP A 504 11.11 -16.46 25.91
C ASP A 504 10.72 -15.52 24.74
N LYS A 505 9.43 -15.19 24.66
CA LYS A 505 8.88 -14.22 23.68
C LYS A 505 9.50 -12.82 23.80
N ARG A 506 9.92 -12.40 25.00
CA ARG A 506 10.53 -11.07 25.21
C ARG A 506 11.96 -11.04 24.69
N ALA A 507 12.72 -12.12 24.87
CA ALA A 507 14.04 -12.25 24.24
C ALA A 507 13.94 -12.23 22.71
N LEU A 508 13.00 -12.99 22.14
CA LEU A 508 12.78 -13.02 20.68
C LEU A 508 12.44 -11.63 20.13
N TRP A 509 11.56 -10.89 20.82
CA TRP A 509 11.20 -9.54 20.42
C TRP A 509 12.39 -8.57 20.52
N ARG A 510 13.19 -8.63 21.59
CA ARG A 510 14.40 -7.81 21.74
C ARG A 510 15.43 -8.10 20.64
N LEU A 511 15.63 -9.38 20.32
CA LEU A 511 16.55 -9.79 19.25
C LEU A 511 16.06 -9.30 17.89
N ARG A 512 14.77 -9.51 17.57
CA ARG A 512 14.17 -9.01 16.34
C ARG A 512 14.31 -7.49 16.22
N ARG A 513 14.05 -6.77 17.30
CA ARG A 513 14.22 -5.31 17.35
C ARG A 513 15.67 -4.90 17.10
N SER A 514 16.63 -5.53 17.77
CA SER A 514 18.06 -5.25 17.56
C SER A 514 18.50 -5.53 16.12
N LEU A 515 18.04 -6.63 15.52
CA LEU A 515 18.31 -6.93 14.12
C LEU A 515 17.69 -5.91 13.16
N CYS A 516 16.47 -5.43 13.44
CA CYS A 516 15.87 -4.33 12.68
C CYS A 516 16.70 -3.04 12.79
N GLU A 517 17.15 -2.68 13.99
CA GLU A 517 17.97 -1.48 14.24
C GLU A 517 19.31 -1.58 13.50
N GLN A 518 19.98 -2.73 13.56
CA GLN A 518 21.22 -2.96 12.81
C GLN A 518 21.00 -2.94 11.29
N TYR A 519 19.90 -3.52 10.82
CA TYR A 519 19.58 -3.51 9.39
C TYR A 519 19.30 -2.10 8.87
N GLU A 520 18.56 -1.29 9.62
CA GLU A 520 18.30 0.10 9.24
C GLU A 520 19.57 0.97 9.34
N ALA A 521 20.45 0.73 10.32
CA ALA A 521 21.78 1.36 10.36
C ALA A 521 22.61 0.99 9.11
N HIS A 522 22.69 -0.31 8.78
CA HIS A 522 23.37 -0.77 7.57
C HIS A 522 22.81 -0.13 6.30
N LYS A 523 21.49 0.01 6.19
CA LYS A 523 20.86 0.72 5.06
C LYS A 523 21.26 2.18 5.05
N SER A 524 21.19 2.88 6.18
CA SER A 524 21.60 4.28 6.26
C SER A 524 23.05 4.48 5.80
N ASP A 525 23.95 3.57 6.18
CA ASP A 525 25.38 3.68 5.90
C ASP A 525 25.76 3.26 4.48
N GLN A 526 25.19 2.16 3.99
CA GLN A 526 25.64 1.49 2.76
C GLN A 526 24.68 1.70 1.58
N HIS A 527 23.42 2.02 1.88
CA HIS A 527 22.35 2.17 0.89
C HIS A 527 21.69 3.50 1.15
N ALA A 528 22.38 4.60 0.85
CA ALA A 528 21.80 5.92 0.89
C ALA A 528 20.52 5.94 0.03
N LEU A 529 19.39 5.61 0.67
CA LEU A 529 18.09 5.63 0.04
C LEU A 529 17.90 7.09 -0.30
N LEU A 530 17.83 7.38 -1.60
CA LEU A 530 17.59 8.74 -2.04
C LEU A 530 16.35 9.23 -1.30
N LYS A 531 16.52 10.34 -0.55
CA LYS A 531 15.44 10.97 0.21
C LYS A 531 14.26 11.34 -0.70
N SER A 532 14.53 11.51 -2.00
CA SER A 532 13.57 11.71 -3.07
C SER A 532 13.88 10.77 -4.26
N PRO A 533 12.86 10.27 -4.99
CA PRO A 533 13.10 9.53 -6.23
C PRO A 533 13.75 10.43 -7.30
N PRO A 534 14.66 9.93 -8.16
CA PRO A 534 15.35 10.71 -9.18
C PRO A 534 14.48 10.91 -10.43
N VAL A 535 13.32 11.55 -10.26
CA VAL A 535 12.27 11.68 -11.29
C VAL A 535 12.80 12.36 -12.55
N GLU A 536 13.49 13.49 -12.41
CA GLU A 536 13.99 14.31 -13.52
C GLU A 536 15.06 13.57 -14.32
N GLN A 537 15.98 12.88 -13.64
CA GLN A 537 17.07 12.12 -14.25
C GLN A 537 16.53 10.96 -15.08
N ILE A 538 15.62 10.16 -14.52
CA ILE A 538 14.98 9.05 -15.23
C ILE A 538 14.11 9.57 -16.38
N SER A 539 13.36 10.64 -16.18
CA SER A 539 12.55 11.27 -17.24
C SER A 539 13.42 11.77 -18.41
N ALA A 540 14.55 12.41 -18.12
CA ALA A 540 15.50 12.84 -19.13
C ALA A 540 16.10 11.66 -19.92
N TYR A 541 16.47 10.58 -19.23
CA TYR A 541 16.96 9.36 -19.86
C TYR A 541 15.90 8.74 -20.77
N LEU A 542 14.65 8.60 -20.31
CA LEU A 542 13.56 8.03 -21.11
C LEU A 542 13.26 8.84 -22.37
N ARG A 543 13.37 10.17 -22.32
CA ARG A 543 13.25 11.03 -23.51
C ARG A 543 14.33 10.73 -24.55
N ARG A 544 15.59 10.57 -24.13
CA ARG A 544 16.70 10.17 -25.02
C ARG A 544 16.50 8.78 -25.61
N LEU A 545 16.05 7.83 -24.78
CA LEU A 545 15.78 6.45 -25.22
C LEU A 545 14.66 6.40 -26.27
N ARG A 546 13.65 7.26 -26.16
CA ARG A 546 12.57 7.40 -27.16
C ARG A 546 13.06 8.04 -28.46
N SER A 547 13.95 9.03 -28.41
CA SER A 547 14.49 9.67 -29.62
C SER A 547 15.46 8.80 -30.44
N GLN A 548 15.98 7.71 -29.85
CA GLN A 548 16.85 6.76 -30.55
C GLN A 548 16.08 5.68 -31.33
N ARG A 549 14.76 5.62 -31.17
CA ARG A 549 13.86 4.73 -31.91
C ARG A 549 13.19 5.49 -33.03
#